data_AF-A0A251NJZ3-F1
#
_entry.id   AF-A0A251NJZ3-F1
#
_cell.length_a   1.000
_cell.length_b   1.000
_cell.length_c   1.000
_cell.angle_alpha   90.00
_cell.angle_beta   90.00
_cell.angle_gamma   90.00
#
_symmetry.space_group_name_H-M   'P 1'
#
loop_
_entity.id
_entity.type
_entity.pdbx_description
1 polymer ?
#
loop_
_entity_poly.entity_id
_entity_poly.type
_entity_poly.pdbx_seq_one_letter_code
_entity_poly.pdbx_strand_id
1 'polypeptide(L)'
;MEAVAEGLWGLADYQEQRGEIGKAVKCLEAICQSDVSFFPIVEVKTRLRIATLLLKHSHNVNHAKSHLERAQLLLKSIPSCFDLKCRAYSLLSQCYHLVGAIPPQKQVLHKALELSVSAGHEITVKLWSCNFNSQLANALIIEGDYRSSISALEAGFACATEICYPELQMFFATCMLHVHLMQWDDENTVQLAVTKCDEVWESLDPQKRQQCLGLLFYNELLHIFYRLRICDYKNATPHVERLDAAMKADLQQMQHVQQLARELDAVNQSLSRSDLHHRERSALSEKQARLQHQLSSLSTWSSTAKGSLEPAYFGNMKRTYGDKLELAPPPIDGEWLPKSAVYALVDLMMVASGRPKGNFKECAKRIQSGMLTIQEELVKLGITDGVREVNLQHSAIWMAGVYLMLLMQFLENKVAMELTRSEFVEAQEALVQMKNWFMRFPTILQTCESIIEMLRGQYAHSVGCYNEAAFHYIEAAKLTESKSMQAIYQIYAAVSYICIGDSESSTQALDLIGPVYRMMDSFVGVREKTTALFAYGLLLMKQQDLQEARNRLAKGLQLTHTHLGNLQLVSQYLTILGSLALALHDPGQAREILRSSLTLAKKLSDIPAQIWVLSVMTD
;
A
#
# COMPACT_ATOMS: atom_id res chain seq x y z
N MET A 1 35.41 36.31 -6.25
CA MET A 1 34.38 35.57 -7.01
C MET A 1 33.69 34.52 -6.13
N GLU A 2 34.42 33.74 -5.33
CA GLU A 2 33.83 32.82 -4.34
C GLU A 2 32.90 33.53 -3.34
N ALA A 3 33.32 34.68 -2.79
CA ALA A 3 32.47 35.47 -1.89
C ALA A 3 31.11 35.89 -2.49
N VAL A 4 31.02 36.07 -3.81
CA VAL A 4 29.76 36.40 -4.51
C VAL A 4 28.87 35.17 -4.60
N ALA A 5 29.45 34.00 -4.93
CA ALA A 5 28.72 32.74 -4.95
C ALA A 5 28.23 32.34 -3.55
N GLU A 6 29.07 32.48 -2.53
CA GLU A 6 28.70 32.23 -1.13
C GLU A 6 27.60 33.18 -0.64
N GLY A 7 27.67 34.47 -0.98
CA GLY A 7 26.62 35.43 -0.68
C GLY A 7 25.28 35.07 -1.32
N LEU A 8 25.29 34.62 -2.58
CA LEU A 8 24.08 34.18 -3.30
C LEU A 8 23.53 32.86 -2.76
N TRP A 9 24.37 31.91 -2.35
CA TRP A 9 23.95 30.71 -1.64
C TRP A 9 23.30 31.04 -0.30
N GLY A 10 23.91 31.91 0.50
CA GLY A 10 23.33 32.35 1.78
C GLY A 10 22.00 33.08 1.60
N LEU A 11 21.87 33.90 0.54
CA LEU A 11 20.59 34.54 0.21
C LEU A 11 19.54 33.51 -0.22
N ALA A 12 19.92 32.50 -1.00
CA ALA A 12 19.01 31.43 -1.39
C ALA A 12 18.51 30.64 -0.16
N ASP A 13 19.40 30.30 0.77
CA ASP A 13 19.04 29.60 2.01
C ASP A 13 18.11 30.45 2.89
N TYR A 14 18.36 31.76 2.99
CA TYR A 14 17.48 32.69 3.69
C TYR A 14 16.06 32.75 3.08
N GLN A 15 15.96 32.75 1.74
CA GLN A 15 14.66 32.74 1.06
C GLN A 15 13.94 31.40 1.19
N GLU A 16 14.68 30.28 1.14
CA GLU A 16 14.13 28.94 1.36
C GLU A 16 13.52 28.81 2.76
N GLN A 17 14.21 29.30 3.80
CA GLN A 17 13.71 29.33 5.18
C GLN A 17 12.41 30.12 5.34
N ARG A 18 12.19 31.13 4.49
CA ARG A 18 10.94 31.92 4.45
C ARG A 18 9.84 31.28 3.60
N GLY A 19 10.10 30.16 2.96
CA GLY A 19 9.18 29.48 2.04
C GLY A 19 9.09 30.12 0.66
N GLU A 20 9.95 31.08 0.33
CA GLU A 20 9.96 31.83 -0.92
C GLU A 20 10.82 31.12 -1.98
N ILE A 21 10.45 29.88 -2.34
CA ILE A 21 11.29 28.99 -3.16
C ILE A 21 11.62 29.58 -4.53
N GLY A 22 10.67 30.29 -5.16
CA GLY A 22 10.91 30.94 -6.44
C GLY A 22 12.02 31.99 -6.39
N LYS A 23 12.16 32.70 -5.26
CA LYS A 23 13.26 33.66 -5.05
C LYS A 23 14.57 32.94 -4.77
N ALA A 24 14.54 31.85 -3.99
CA ALA A 24 15.72 31.02 -3.75
C ALA A 24 16.31 30.47 -5.07
N VAL A 25 15.45 29.92 -5.94
CA VAL A 25 15.87 29.41 -7.26
C VAL A 25 16.48 30.53 -8.12
N LYS A 26 15.84 31.72 -8.17
CA LYS A 26 16.39 32.86 -8.93
C LYS A 26 17.76 33.33 -8.42
N CYS A 27 17.99 33.32 -7.11
CA CYS A 27 19.30 33.67 -6.53
C CYS A 27 20.40 32.71 -7.02
N LEU A 28 20.07 31.43 -7.14
CA LEU A 28 21.00 30.40 -7.63
C LEU A 28 21.17 30.47 -9.15
N GLU A 29 20.10 30.71 -9.91
CA GLU A 29 20.13 30.86 -11.36
C GLU A 29 21.04 32.01 -11.81
N ALA A 30 21.12 33.08 -11.02
CA ALA A 30 22.03 34.20 -11.27
C ALA A 30 23.50 33.76 -11.40
N ILE A 31 23.93 32.73 -10.66
CA ILE A 31 25.28 32.16 -10.78
C ILE A 31 25.41 31.40 -12.12
N CYS A 32 24.38 30.65 -12.53
CA CYS A 32 24.38 29.84 -13.73
C CYS A 32 24.21 30.61 -15.04
N GLN A 33 23.67 31.83 -14.98
CA GLN A 33 23.36 32.70 -16.14
C GLN A 33 24.27 33.93 -16.22
N SER A 34 25.21 34.08 -15.28
CA SER A 34 26.16 35.20 -15.23
C SER A 34 27.10 35.20 -16.43
N ASP A 35 27.31 36.37 -17.04
CA ASP A 35 28.34 36.60 -18.07
C ASP A 35 29.76 36.44 -17.50
N VAL A 36 29.92 36.56 -16.19
CA VAL A 36 31.18 36.33 -15.49
C VAL A 36 31.33 34.84 -15.16
N SER A 37 32.44 34.23 -15.57
CA SER A 37 32.70 32.80 -15.39
C SER A 37 33.03 32.45 -13.93
N PHE A 38 32.21 31.59 -13.32
CA PHE A 38 32.52 30.94 -12.05
C PHE A 38 33.35 29.66 -12.25
N PHE A 39 33.99 29.16 -11.20
CA PHE A 39 34.64 27.85 -11.26
C PHE A 39 33.62 26.75 -11.59
N PRO A 40 33.94 25.78 -12.47
CA PRO A 40 33.01 24.71 -12.86
C PRO A 40 32.39 23.95 -11.68
N ILE A 41 33.15 23.78 -10.59
CA ILE A 41 32.66 23.12 -9.36
C ILE A 41 31.55 23.92 -8.65
N VAL A 42 31.63 25.25 -8.67
CA VAL A 42 30.64 26.15 -8.06
C VAL A 42 29.35 26.10 -8.89
N GLU A 43 29.47 26.13 -10.22
CA GLU A 43 28.33 26.01 -11.11
C GLU A 43 27.64 24.64 -10.95
N VAL A 44 28.40 23.54 -10.88
CA VAL A 44 27.85 22.19 -10.66
C VAL A 44 27.07 22.11 -9.35
N LYS A 45 27.68 22.55 -8.23
CA LYS A 45 27.01 22.56 -6.91
C LYS A 45 25.72 23.38 -6.95
N THR A 46 25.76 24.54 -7.62
CA THR A 46 24.60 25.42 -7.77
C THR A 46 23.49 24.75 -8.59
N ARG A 47 23.82 24.15 -9.75
CA ARG A 47 22.85 23.45 -10.61
C ARG A 47 22.22 22.26 -9.89
N LEU A 48 22.99 21.49 -9.12
CA LEU A 48 22.46 20.41 -8.29
C LEU A 48 21.49 20.95 -7.23
N ARG A 49 21.82 22.07 -6.57
CA ARG A 49 20.94 22.70 -5.58
C ARG A 49 19.65 23.21 -6.20
N ILE A 50 19.70 23.86 -7.37
CA ILE A 50 18.51 24.30 -8.13
C ILE A 50 17.64 23.08 -8.45
N ALA A 51 18.22 22.03 -9.02
CA ALA A 51 17.48 20.83 -9.36
C ALA A 51 16.82 20.19 -8.13
N THR A 52 17.52 20.10 -6.99
CA THR A 52 16.94 19.62 -5.73
C THR A 52 15.77 20.49 -5.27
N LEU A 53 15.88 21.82 -5.29
CA LEU A 53 14.78 22.70 -4.90
C LEU A 53 13.58 22.58 -5.83
N LEU A 54 13.82 22.54 -7.14
CA LEU A 54 12.77 22.38 -8.14
C LEU A 54 12.06 21.02 -7.99
N LEU A 55 12.83 19.94 -7.77
CA LEU A 55 12.29 18.61 -7.55
C LEU A 55 11.59 18.46 -6.21
N LYS A 56 11.90 19.27 -5.18
CA LYS A 56 11.26 19.21 -3.86
C LYS A 56 9.99 20.06 -3.77
N HIS A 57 9.97 21.20 -4.45
CA HIS A 57 8.98 22.26 -4.21
C HIS A 57 8.21 22.71 -5.45
N SER A 58 8.51 22.18 -6.63
CA SER A 58 7.85 22.58 -7.88
C SER A 58 7.51 21.38 -8.75
N HIS A 59 6.80 21.61 -9.85
CA HIS A 59 6.54 20.58 -10.87
C HIS A 59 7.40 20.77 -12.13
N ASN A 60 8.43 21.62 -12.06
CA ASN A 60 9.27 21.98 -13.20
C ASN A 60 10.36 20.92 -13.44
N VAL A 61 9.96 19.66 -13.64
CA VAL A 61 10.88 18.52 -13.80
C VAL A 61 11.80 18.70 -15.02
N ASN A 62 11.26 19.22 -16.13
CA ASN A 62 12.07 19.52 -17.32
C ASN A 62 13.13 20.59 -17.06
N HIS A 63 12.82 21.57 -16.20
CA HIS A 63 13.77 22.61 -15.81
C HIS A 63 14.89 22.02 -14.94
N ALA A 64 14.54 21.21 -13.94
CA ALA A 64 15.51 20.48 -13.13
C ALA A 64 16.41 19.58 -13.99
N LYS A 65 15.80 18.83 -14.92
CA LYS A 65 16.51 17.98 -15.89
C LYS A 65 17.55 18.75 -16.69
N SER A 66 17.19 19.91 -17.26
CA SER A 66 18.12 20.75 -18.03
C SER A 66 19.33 21.20 -17.21
N HIS A 67 19.11 21.61 -15.95
CA HIS A 67 20.22 21.95 -15.04
C HIS A 67 21.13 20.74 -14.77
N LEU A 68 20.56 19.55 -14.60
CA LEU A 68 21.30 18.32 -14.32
C LEU A 68 22.11 17.81 -15.52
N GLU A 69 21.54 17.86 -16.73
CA GLU A 69 22.26 17.51 -17.97
C GLU A 69 23.47 18.43 -18.17
N ARG A 70 23.31 19.74 -17.91
CA ARG A 70 24.43 20.69 -17.96
C ARG A 70 25.46 20.42 -16.87
N ALA A 71 25.04 20.10 -15.65
CA ALA A 71 25.95 19.72 -14.55
C ALA A 71 26.75 18.45 -14.88
N GLN A 72 26.12 17.45 -15.50
CA GLN A 72 26.77 16.21 -15.92
C GLN A 72 27.85 16.47 -16.97
N LEU A 73 27.61 17.37 -17.94
CA LEU A 73 28.63 17.75 -18.94
C LEU A 73 29.85 18.40 -18.30
N LEU A 74 29.65 19.32 -17.35
CA LEU A 74 30.74 19.97 -16.61
C LEU A 74 31.53 18.95 -15.78
N LEU A 75 30.84 18.02 -15.12
CA LEU A 75 31.46 16.97 -14.32
C LEU A 75 32.36 16.00 -15.12
N LYS A 76 32.20 15.89 -16.44
CA LYS A 76 33.15 15.12 -17.28
C LYS A 76 34.54 15.73 -17.29
N SER A 77 34.64 17.07 -17.16
CA SER A 77 35.92 17.79 -17.11
C SER A 77 36.56 17.81 -15.72
N ILE A 78 35.90 17.28 -14.69
CA ILE A 78 36.37 17.27 -13.30
C ILE A 78 36.52 15.83 -12.81
N PRO A 79 37.73 15.23 -12.88
CA PRO A 79 37.94 13.83 -12.51
C PRO A 79 37.64 13.54 -11.03
N SER A 80 38.07 14.42 -10.12
CA SER A 80 38.19 14.19 -8.66
C SER A 80 36.91 14.41 -7.82
N CYS A 81 35.72 14.32 -8.42
CA CYS A 81 34.45 14.59 -7.72
C CYS A 81 33.45 13.43 -7.82
N PHE A 82 33.80 12.28 -7.24
CA PHE A 82 32.94 11.08 -7.26
C PHE A 82 31.54 11.34 -6.71
N ASP A 83 31.43 11.90 -5.50
CA ASP A 83 30.13 12.13 -4.84
C ASP A 83 29.20 13.05 -5.66
N LEU A 84 29.73 14.13 -6.23
CA LEU A 84 28.95 15.03 -7.08
C LEU A 84 28.51 14.36 -8.39
N LYS A 85 29.34 13.48 -8.97
CA LYS A 85 28.95 12.66 -10.12
C LYS A 85 27.78 11.75 -9.75
N CYS A 86 27.90 11.00 -8.66
CA CYS A 86 26.87 10.08 -8.22
C CYS A 86 25.55 10.79 -7.92
N ARG A 87 25.61 11.95 -7.25
CA ARG A 87 24.44 12.79 -6.99
C ARG A 87 23.80 13.32 -8.27
N ALA A 88 24.59 13.74 -9.25
CA ALA A 88 24.07 14.17 -10.56
C ALA A 88 23.36 13.01 -11.29
N TYR A 89 23.97 11.82 -11.31
CA TYR A 89 23.36 10.62 -11.91
C TYR A 89 22.04 10.24 -11.22
N SER A 90 22.01 10.24 -9.88
CA SER A 90 20.83 9.92 -9.09
C SER A 90 19.66 10.88 -9.37
N LEU A 91 19.90 12.19 -9.27
CA LEU A 91 18.87 13.21 -9.54
C LEU A 91 18.40 13.21 -11.00
N LEU A 92 19.31 12.92 -11.94
CA LEU A 92 18.96 12.86 -13.36
C LEU A 92 18.12 11.62 -13.69
N SER A 93 18.45 10.47 -13.09
CA SER A 93 17.62 9.26 -13.13
C SER A 93 16.20 9.54 -12.60
N GLN A 94 16.09 10.23 -11.47
CA GLN A 94 14.81 10.65 -10.91
C GLN A 94 14.02 11.56 -11.87
N CYS A 95 14.67 12.52 -12.53
CA CYS A 95 14.01 13.36 -13.54
C CYS A 95 13.49 12.53 -14.72
N TYR A 96 14.27 11.55 -15.19
CA TYR A 96 13.84 10.66 -16.28
C TYR A 96 12.65 9.79 -15.86
N HIS A 97 12.67 9.26 -14.64
CA HIS A 97 11.53 8.53 -14.07
C HIS A 97 10.25 9.38 -14.05
N LEU A 98 10.33 10.60 -13.52
CA LEU A 98 9.18 11.52 -13.40
C LEU A 98 8.62 11.99 -14.75
N VAL A 99 9.44 11.98 -15.82
CA VAL A 99 9.01 12.30 -17.19
C VAL A 99 8.57 11.04 -17.96
N GLY A 100 8.69 9.85 -17.37
CA GLY A 100 8.37 8.57 -18.02
C GLY A 100 9.41 8.12 -19.06
N ALA A 101 10.61 8.70 -19.06
CA ALA A 101 11.69 8.36 -19.99
C ALA A 101 12.58 7.23 -19.43
N ILE A 102 12.05 6.01 -19.43
CA ILE A 102 12.72 4.84 -18.81
C ILE A 102 14.03 4.43 -19.51
N PRO A 103 14.15 4.41 -20.86
CA PRO A 103 15.41 3.99 -21.48
C PRO A 103 16.60 4.92 -21.14
N PRO A 104 16.47 6.27 -21.18
CA PRO A 104 17.50 7.17 -20.68
C PRO A 104 17.81 6.99 -19.18
N GLN A 105 16.80 6.70 -18.36
CA GLN A 105 16.97 6.42 -16.94
C GLN A 105 17.93 5.24 -16.73
N LYS A 106 17.65 4.10 -17.36
CA LYS A 106 18.49 2.89 -17.26
C LYS A 106 19.91 3.14 -17.74
N GLN A 107 20.09 3.85 -18.86
CA GLN A 107 21.42 4.17 -19.38
C GLN A 107 22.25 5.01 -18.41
N VAL A 108 21.63 5.98 -17.73
CA VAL A 108 22.27 6.81 -16.70
C VAL A 108 22.65 5.96 -15.48
N LEU A 109 21.79 5.04 -15.06
CA LEU A 109 22.03 4.15 -13.92
C LEU A 109 23.14 3.14 -14.20
N HIS A 110 23.18 2.51 -15.37
CA HIS A 110 24.27 1.60 -15.74
C HIS A 110 25.63 2.32 -15.77
N LYS A 111 25.69 3.53 -16.34
CA LYS A 111 26.91 4.36 -16.31
C LYS A 111 27.34 4.71 -14.89
N ALA A 112 26.38 4.95 -13.99
CA ALA A 112 26.66 5.25 -12.60
C ALA A 112 27.20 4.00 -11.85
N LEU A 113 26.66 2.81 -12.13
CA LEU A 113 27.16 1.55 -11.59
C LEU A 113 28.57 1.21 -12.12
N GLU A 114 28.83 1.41 -13.41
CA GLU A 114 30.17 1.27 -14.00
C GLU A 114 31.19 2.21 -13.32
N LEU A 115 30.78 3.46 -13.07
CA LEU A 115 31.60 4.43 -12.34
C LEU A 115 31.89 3.94 -10.91
N SER A 116 30.89 3.43 -10.19
CA SER A 116 31.08 2.87 -8.85
C SER A 116 32.06 1.69 -8.83
N VAL A 117 31.97 0.78 -9.81
CA VAL A 117 32.91 -0.35 -9.92
C VAL A 117 34.35 0.15 -10.12
N SER A 118 34.54 1.21 -10.91
CA SER A 118 35.86 1.79 -11.15
C SER A 118 36.44 2.58 -9.97
N ALA A 119 35.60 3.04 -9.03
CA ALA A 119 35.98 3.93 -7.94
C ALA A 119 36.53 3.21 -6.69
N GLY A 120 36.46 1.89 -6.62
CA GLY A 120 37.04 1.07 -5.54
C GLY A 120 36.01 0.53 -4.53
N HIS A 121 36.50 0.12 -3.35
CA HIS A 121 35.72 -0.62 -2.33
C HIS A 121 35.35 0.23 -1.10
N GLU A 122 35.37 1.55 -1.21
CA GLU A 122 34.99 2.42 -0.10
C GLU A 122 33.51 2.25 0.28
N ILE A 123 33.19 2.42 1.56
CA ILE A 123 31.82 2.34 2.08
C ILE A 123 30.89 3.28 1.31
N THR A 124 31.33 4.51 1.03
CA THR A 124 30.59 5.52 0.27
C THR A 124 30.27 5.05 -1.15
N VAL A 125 31.19 4.35 -1.82
CA VAL A 125 30.98 3.80 -3.17
C VAL A 125 29.90 2.73 -3.13
N LYS A 126 29.95 1.83 -2.15
CA LYS A 126 28.96 0.76 -1.97
C LYS A 126 27.58 1.30 -1.60
N LEU A 127 27.48 2.36 -0.80
CA LEU A 127 26.21 3.06 -0.52
C LEU A 127 25.59 3.66 -1.79
N TRP A 128 26.42 4.30 -2.64
CA TRP A 128 25.95 4.80 -3.95
C TRP A 128 25.53 3.66 -4.89
N SER A 129 26.26 2.54 -4.90
CA SER A 129 25.86 1.34 -5.65
C SER A 129 24.51 0.78 -5.18
N CYS A 130 24.25 0.78 -3.88
CA CYS A 130 22.93 0.40 -3.35
C CYS A 130 21.83 1.32 -3.90
N ASN A 131 22.04 2.64 -3.88
CA ASN A 131 21.08 3.59 -4.46
C ASN A 131 20.84 3.37 -5.96
N PHE A 132 21.88 3.19 -6.76
CA PHE A 132 21.69 2.95 -8.20
C PHE A 132 20.99 1.63 -8.49
N ASN A 133 21.31 0.56 -7.75
CA ASN A 133 20.62 -0.72 -7.88
C ASN A 133 19.13 -0.62 -7.50
N SER A 134 18.80 0.12 -6.44
CA SER A 134 17.40 0.38 -6.06
C SER A 134 16.63 1.14 -7.14
N GLN A 135 17.22 2.21 -7.70
CA GLN A 135 16.62 2.96 -8.80
C GLN A 135 16.46 2.14 -10.08
N LEU A 136 17.46 1.29 -10.38
CA LEU A 136 17.45 0.44 -11.56
C LEU A 136 16.37 -0.63 -11.44
N ALA A 137 16.24 -1.27 -10.26
CA ALA A 137 15.16 -2.21 -9.99
C ALA A 137 13.79 -1.57 -10.24
N ASN A 138 13.54 -0.36 -9.72
CA ASN A 138 12.29 0.37 -9.98
C ASN A 138 12.05 0.62 -11.47
N ALA A 139 13.07 1.04 -12.22
CA ALA A 139 12.96 1.26 -13.67
C ALA A 139 12.62 -0.04 -14.43
N LEU A 140 13.20 -1.17 -14.01
CA LEU A 140 12.96 -2.48 -14.61
C LEU A 140 11.55 -3.03 -14.30
N ILE A 141 11.04 -2.79 -13.09
CA ILE A 141 9.65 -3.12 -12.71
C ILE A 141 8.64 -2.42 -13.62
N ILE A 142 8.87 -1.13 -13.93
CA ILE A 142 7.97 -0.34 -14.80
C ILE A 142 7.90 -0.91 -16.22
N GLU A 143 8.99 -1.50 -16.71
CA GLU A 143 9.01 -2.19 -18.02
C GLU A 143 8.51 -3.66 -17.95
N GLY A 144 8.18 -4.17 -16.77
CA GLY A 144 7.79 -5.56 -16.55
C GLY A 144 8.95 -6.56 -16.54
N ASP A 145 10.21 -6.11 -16.47
CA ASP A 145 11.39 -6.98 -16.37
C ASP A 145 11.71 -7.30 -14.90
N TYR A 146 10.85 -8.13 -14.31
CA TYR A 146 10.94 -8.51 -12.89
C TYR A 146 12.21 -9.31 -12.56
N ARG A 147 12.71 -10.13 -13.50
CA ARG A 147 13.91 -10.95 -13.29
C ARG A 147 15.16 -10.08 -13.18
N SER A 148 15.36 -9.15 -14.11
CA SER A 148 16.49 -8.22 -14.01
C SER A 148 16.33 -7.27 -12.84
N SER A 149 15.10 -6.90 -12.46
CA SER A 149 14.84 -6.14 -11.23
C SER A 149 15.34 -6.89 -9.99
N ILE A 150 15.00 -8.17 -9.84
CA ILE A 150 15.48 -9.00 -8.72
C ILE A 150 17.00 -9.08 -8.73
N SER A 151 17.64 -9.30 -9.88
CA SER A 151 19.10 -9.33 -10.00
C SER A 151 19.76 -8.01 -9.57
N ALA A 152 19.16 -6.86 -9.91
CA ALA A 152 19.63 -5.55 -9.44
C ALA A 152 19.49 -5.42 -7.90
N LEU A 153 18.37 -5.88 -7.33
CA LEU A 153 18.15 -5.88 -5.88
C LEU A 153 19.12 -6.82 -5.15
N GLU A 154 19.44 -7.99 -5.70
CA GLU A 154 20.44 -8.91 -5.16
C GLU A 154 21.84 -8.28 -5.17
N ALA A 155 22.21 -7.57 -6.24
CA ALA A 155 23.47 -6.82 -6.30
C ALA A 155 23.52 -5.70 -5.24
N GLY A 156 22.40 -5.02 -5.01
CA GLY A 156 22.24 -4.05 -3.92
C GLY A 156 22.37 -4.70 -2.53
N PHE A 157 21.73 -5.84 -2.32
CA PHE A 157 21.82 -6.62 -1.08
C PHE A 157 23.27 -7.04 -0.80
N ALA A 158 23.99 -7.56 -1.81
CA ALA A 158 25.39 -7.93 -1.69
C ALA A 158 26.26 -6.74 -1.28
N CYS A 159 26.05 -5.56 -1.89
CA CYS A 159 26.75 -4.33 -1.47
C CYS A 159 26.46 -3.97 -0.01
N ALA A 160 25.21 -4.10 0.45
CA ALA A 160 24.81 -3.85 1.83
C ALA A 160 25.41 -4.86 2.83
N THR A 161 25.57 -6.11 2.40
CA THR A 161 26.25 -7.15 3.18
C THR A 161 27.74 -6.85 3.33
N GLU A 162 28.42 -6.45 2.26
CA GLU A 162 29.85 -6.12 2.29
C GLU A 162 30.19 -4.97 3.24
N ILE A 163 29.30 -3.98 3.38
CA ILE A 163 29.47 -2.85 4.32
C ILE A 163 28.86 -3.13 5.70
N CYS A 164 28.38 -4.35 5.96
CA CYS A 164 27.76 -4.75 7.23
C CYS A 164 26.62 -3.82 7.68
N TYR A 165 25.75 -3.40 6.76
CA TYR A 165 24.63 -2.50 7.05
C TYR A 165 23.30 -3.27 7.03
N PRO A 166 22.82 -3.79 8.18
CA PRO A 166 21.70 -4.72 8.22
C PRO A 166 20.34 -4.09 7.90
N GLU A 167 20.13 -2.80 8.21
CA GLU A 167 18.90 -2.07 7.82
C GLU A 167 18.79 -1.98 6.30
N LEU A 168 19.92 -1.78 5.62
CA LEU A 168 19.96 -1.73 4.16
C LEU A 168 19.81 -3.13 3.53
N GLN A 169 20.34 -4.17 4.17
CA GLN A 169 20.03 -5.55 3.80
C GLN A 169 18.53 -5.83 3.92
N MET A 170 17.89 -5.33 4.99
CA MET A 170 16.46 -5.48 5.20
C MET A 170 15.63 -4.75 4.13
N PHE A 171 16.05 -3.54 3.74
CA PHE A 171 15.47 -2.81 2.62
C PHE A 171 15.48 -3.63 1.32
N PHE A 172 16.64 -4.19 0.94
CA PHE A 172 16.70 -5.00 -0.27
C PHE A 172 15.93 -6.32 -0.16
N ALA A 173 15.97 -6.99 0.99
CA ALA A 173 15.20 -8.22 1.24
C ALA A 173 13.69 -7.99 1.06
N THR A 174 13.17 -6.92 1.67
CA THR A 174 11.75 -6.55 1.54
C THR A 174 11.38 -6.11 0.12
N CYS A 175 12.24 -5.37 -0.58
CA CYS A 175 12.03 -5.05 -1.99
C CYS A 175 11.98 -6.31 -2.87
N MET A 176 12.85 -7.30 -2.64
CA MET A 176 12.80 -8.58 -3.38
C MET A 176 11.49 -9.32 -3.10
N LEU A 177 11.08 -9.41 -1.83
CA LEU A 177 9.79 -10.00 -1.46
C LEU A 177 8.62 -9.29 -2.16
N HIS A 178 8.62 -7.96 -2.23
CA HIS A 178 7.59 -7.20 -2.92
C HIS A 178 7.53 -7.56 -4.43
N VAL A 179 8.67 -7.63 -5.12
CA VAL A 179 8.70 -8.02 -6.54
C VAL A 179 8.18 -9.44 -6.74
N HIS A 180 8.59 -10.38 -5.88
CA HIS A 180 8.08 -11.75 -5.90
C HIS A 180 6.57 -11.83 -5.66
N LEU A 181 6.01 -10.97 -4.79
CA LEU A 181 4.57 -10.90 -4.55
C LEU A 181 3.80 -10.29 -5.72
N MET A 182 4.37 -9.33 -6.45
CA MET A 182 3.76 -8.74 -7.63
C MET A 182 3.67 -9.74 -8.78
N GLN A 183 4.78 -10.41 -9.11
CA GLN A 183 4.86 -11.33 -10.24
C GLN A 183 4.21 -12.69 -9.92
N TRP A 184 4.46 -13.22 -8.72
CA TRP A 184 4.04 -14.54 -8.25
C TRP A 184 4.28 -15.67 -9.28
N ASP A 185 5.55 -16.00 -9.52
CA ASP A 185 5.93 -17.10 -10.42
C ASP A 185 5.71 -18.48 -9.77
N ASP A 186 6.28 -18.68 -8.57
CA ASP A 186 6.23 -19.94 -7.83
C ASP A 186 6.16 -19.68 -6.32
N GLU A 187 5.34 -20.45 -5.60
CA GLU A 187 5.14 -20.28 -4.17
C GLU A 187 6.45 -20.47 -3.38
N ASN A 188 7.32 -21.40 -3.78
CA ASN A 188 8.57 -21.65 -3.06
C ASN A 188 9.53 -20.45 -3.16
N THR A 189 9.56 -19.76 -4.29
CA THR A 189 10.41 -18.57 -4.47
C THR A 189 9.96 -17.43 -3.57
N VAL A 190 8.64 -17.22 -3.46
CA VAL A 190 8.06 -16.23 -2.54
C VAL A 190 8.34 -16.62 -1.10
N GLN A 191 8.18 -17.90 -0.74
CA GLN A 191 8.45 -18.41 0.61
C GLN A 191 9.94 -18.28 1.00
N LEU A 192 10.85 -18.48 0.05
CA LEU A 192 12.28 -18.25 0.27
C LEU A 192 12.56 -16.77 0.56
N ALA A 193 11.94 -15.86 -0.19
CA ALA A 193 12.06 -14.41 0.06
C ALA A 193 11.47 -13.99 1.42
N VAL A 194 10.36 -14.60 1.85
CA VAL A 194 9.79 -14.43 3.19
C VAL A 194 10.79 -14.87 4.26
N THR A 195 11.30 -16.10 4.15
CA THR A 195 12.30 -16.65 5.08
C THR A 195 13.54 -15.75 5.15
N LYS A 196 13.98 -15.20 4.00
CA LYS A 196 15.10 -14.29 3.95
C LYS A 196 14.84 -12.99 4.72
N CYS A 197 13.63 -12.44 4.64
CA CYS A 197 13.22 -11.28 5.42
C CYS A 197 13.22 -11.59 6.92
N ASP A 198 12.69 -12.75 7.32
CA ASP A 198 12.69 -13.19 8.73
C ASP A 198 14.13 -13.33 9.27
N GLU A 199 15.04 -13.96 8.53
CA GLU A 199 16.44 -14.11 8.91
C GLU A 199 17.14 -12.76 9.11
N VAL A 200 16.97 -11.83 8.17
CA VAL A 200 17.59 -10.51 8.23
C VAL A 200 16.98 -9.69 9.36
N TRP A 201 15.65 -9.74 9.53
CA TRP A 201 14.97 -9.04 10.62
C TRP A 201 15.42 -9.54 11.99
N GLU A 202 15.55 -10.85 12.15
CA GLU A 202 16.02 -11.43 13.42
C GLU A 202 17.51 -11.16 13.70
N SER A 203 18.30 -10.86 12.68
CA SER A 203 19.69 -10.44 12.87
C SER A 203 19.85 -9.02 13.42
N LEU A 204 18.81 -8.18 13.33
CA LEU A 204 18.85 -6.79 13.81
C LEU A 204 18.79 -6.70 15.34
N ASP A 205 19.57 -5.77 15.91
CA ASP A 205 19.51 -5.45 17.35
C ASP A 205 18.10 -4.98 17.74
N PRO A 206 17.53 -5.45 18.87
CA PRO A 206 16.17 -5.06 19.27
C PRO A 206 15.95 -3.55 19.41
N GLN A 207 16.98 -2.80 19.83
CA GLN A 207 16.92 -1.33 19.91
C GLN A 207 16.84 -0.68 18.52
N LYS A 208 17.52 -1.24 17.52
CA LYS A 208 17.49 -0.74 16.14
C LYS A 208 16.17 -1.06 15.45
N ARG A 209 15.56 -2.22 15.74
CA ARG A 209 14.22 -2.58 15.24
C ARG A 209 13.16 -1.55 15.64
N GLN A 210 13.26 -0.99 16.86
CA GLN A 210 12.35 0.06 17.34
C GLN A 210 12.55 1.40 16.62
N GLN A 211 13.75 1.67 16.10
CA GLN A 211 14.08 2.90 15.37
C GLN A 211 13.71 2.81 13.88
N CYS A 212 13.65 1.60 13.31
CA CYS A 212 13.36 1.37 11.90
C CYS A 212 11.86 1.18 11.62
N LEU A 213 11.04 2.16 12.02
CA LEU A 213 9.59 2.04 11.96
C LEU A 213 9.05 1.82 10.53
N GLY A 214 9.62 2.49 9.53
CA GLY A 214 9.20 2.31 8.14
C GLY A 214 9.47 0.88 7.62
N LEU A 215 10.64 0.32 7.92
CA LEU A 215 10.96 -1.07 7.57
C LEU A 215 10.05 -2.07 8.29
N LEU A 216 9.71 -1.81 9.57
CA LEU A 216 8.73 -2.63 10.29
C LEU A 216 7.40 -2.65 9.55
N PHE A 217 6.81 -1.48 9.26
CA PHE A 217 5.52 -1.40 8.56
C PHE A 217 5.55 -2.10 7.22
N TYR A 218 6.60 -1.84 6.43
CA TYR A 218 6.74 -2.41 5.10
C TYR A 218 6.88 -3.93 5.15
N ASN A 219 7.76 -4.45 6.01
CA ASN A 219 7.97 -5.88 6.16
C ASN A 219 6.70 -6.62 6.60
N GLU A 220 6.04 -6.14 7.65
CA GLU A 220 4.84 -6.77 8.19
C GLU A 220 3.67 -6.74 7.18
N LEU A 221 3.52 -5.66 6.42
CA LEU A 221 2.50 -5.57 5.37
C LEU A 221 2.75 -6.60 4.24
N LEU A 222 4.00 -6.76 3.79
CA LEU A 222 4.34 -7.77 2.79
C LEU A 222 4.06 -9.20 3.30
N HIS A 223 4.37 -9.48 4.57
CA HIS A 223 4.03 -10.75 5.21
C HIS A 223 2.52 -10.99 5.22
N ILE A 224 1.73 -9.97 5.56
CA ILE A 224 0.26 -10.08 5.52
C ILE A 224 -0.21 -10.35 4.10
N PHE A 225 0.29 -9.64 3.08
CA PHE A 225 -0.10 -9.86 1.69
C PHE A 225 0.21 -11.29 1.23
N TYR A 226 1.40 -11.81 1.56
CA TYR A 226 1.76 -13.20 1.30
C TYR A 226 0.76 -14.16 1.95
N ARG A 227 0.53 -14.02 3.26
CA ARG A 227 -0.32 -14.93 4.05
C ARG A 227 -1.79 -14.87 3.60
N LEU A 228 -2.32 -13.68 3.31
CA LEU A 228 -3.67 -13.52 2.78
C LEU A 228 -3.83 -14.14 1.38
N ARG A 229 -2.78 -14.10 0.55
CA ARG A 229 -2.78 -14.70 -0.79
C ARG A 229 -2.81 -16.22 -0.73
N ILE A 230 -1.99 -16.85 0.10
CA ILE A 230 -2.03 -18.32 0.33
C ILE A 230 -3.18 -18.76 1.24
N CYS A 231 -4.02 -17.83 1.71
CA CYS A 231 -5.15 -18.09 2.60
C CYS A 231 -4.77 -18.61 4.00
N ASP A 232 -3.62 -18.20 4.53
CA ASP A 232 -3.13 -18.50 5.88
C ASP A 232 -3.51 -17.37 6.87
N TYR A 233 -4.82 -17.19 7.08
CA TYR A 233 -5.36 -16.12 7.93
C TYR A 233 -4.96 -16.27 9.40
N LYS A 234 -4.70 -17.52 9.84
CA LYS A 234 -4.24 -17.80 11.20
C LYS A 234 -2.88 -17.15 11.45
N ASN A 235 -1.91 -17.39 10.58
CA ASN A 235 -0.58 -16.82 10.74
C ASN A 235 -0.49 -15.35 10.26
N ALA A 236 -1.45 -14.84 9.50
CA ALA A 236 -1.55 -13.40 9.23
C ALA A 236 -1.91 -12.57 10.48
N THR A 237 -2.67 -13.14 11.43
CA THR A 237 -3.24 -12.40 12.58
C THR A 237 -2.16 -11.74 13.46
N PRO A 238 -1.06 -12.42 13.86
CA PRO A 238 0.00 -11.80 14.65
C PRO A 238 0.73 -10.64 13.96
N HIS A 239 0.86 -10.67 12.63
CA HIS A 239 1.45 -9.55 11.87
C HIS A 239 0.53 -8.33 11.89
N VAL A 240 -0.78 -8.55 11.70
CA VAL A 240 -1.81 -7.50 11.79
C VAL A 240 -1.83 -6.85 13.17
N GLU A 241 -1.76 -7.64 14.24
CA GLU A 241 -1.73 -7.14 15.62
C GLU A 241 -0.45 -6.33 15.92
N ARG A 242 0.71 -6.77 15.41
CA ARG A 242 1.98 -6.02 15.51
C ARG A 242 1.89 -4.67 14.83
N LEU A 243 1.33 -4.61 13.62
CA LEU A 243 1.12 -3.36 12.90
C LEU A 243 0.19 -2.40 13.64
N ASP A 244 -0.94 -2.91 14.16
CA ASP A 244 -1.90 -2.10 14.89
C ASP A 244 -1.29 -1.53 16.18
N ALA A 245 -0.50 -2.32 16.90
CA ALA A 245 0.23 -1.88 18.08
C ALA A 245 1.26 -0.81 17.74
N ALA A 246 2.06 -1.01 16.68
CA ALA A 246 3.07 -0.05 16.23
C ALA A 246 2.44 1.29 15.80
N MET A 247 1.35 1.23 15.02
CA MET A 247 0.61 2.42 14.58
C MET A 247 0.05 3.20 15.78
N LYS A 248 -0.57 2.52 16.76
CA LYS A 248 -1.09 3.16 17.96
C LYS A 248 0.00 3.79 18.81
N ALA A 249 1.13 3.12 18.98
CA ALA A 249 2.27 3.63 19.74
C ALA A 249 2.85 4.90 19.10
N ASP A 250 3.04 4.90 17.77
CA ASP A 250 3.52 6.08 17.06
C ASP A 250 2.51 7.23 17.08
N LEU A 251 1.21 6.96 16.91
CA LEU A 251 0.16 7.99 17.02
C LEU A 251 0.15 8.64 18.41
N GLN A 252 0.31 7.85 19.47
CA GLN A 252 0.42 8.37 20.85
C GLN A 252 1.68 9.22 21.03
N GLN A 253 2.82 8.78 20.49
CA GLN A 253 4.06 9.54 20.52
C GLN A 253 3.93 10.87 19.76
N MET A 254 3.33 10.86 18.58
CA MET A 254 3.07 12.07 17.79
C MET A 254 2.16 13.05 18.53
N GLN A 255 1.08 12.57 19.16
CA GLN A 255 0.19 13.41 19.96
C GLN A 255 0.93 14.04 21.14
N HIS A 256 1.80 13.28 21.81
CA HIS A 256 2.63 13.79 22.89
C HIS A 256 3.61 14.88 22.41
N VAL A 257 4.28 14.65 21.28
CA VAL A 257 5.18 15.65 20.66
C VAL A 257 4.42 16.92 20.26
N GLN A 258 3.23 16.79 19.67
CA GLN A 258 2.39 17.94 19.33
C GLN A 258 1.93 18.71 20.56
N GLN A 259 1.60 18.03 21.66
CA GLN A 259 1.25 18.68 22.92
C GLN A 259 2.43 19.47 23.48
N LEU A 260 3.62 18.86 23.54
CA LEU A 260 4.84 19.54 24.00
C LEU A 260 5.19 20.75 23.13
N ALA A 261 5.02 20.65 21.81
CA ALA A 261 5.24 21.75 20.88
C ALA A 261 4.27 22.91 21.14
N ARG A 262 2.97 22.64 21.32
CA ARG A 262 1.97 23.66 21.66
C ARG A 262 2.27 24.34 23.01
N GLU A 263 2.70 23.56 24.00
CA GLU A 263 3.11 24.10 25.30
C GLU A 263 4.35 25.01 25.17
N LEU A 264 5.33 24.61 24.36
CA LEU A 264 6.52 25.40 24.10
C LEU A 264 6.17 26.71 23.38
N ASP A 265 5.28 26.68 22.39
CA ASP A 265 4.79 27.87 21.69
C ASP A 265 4.05 28.83 22.64
N ALA A 266 3.22 28.31 23.53
CA ALA A 266 2.55 29.13 24.54
C ALA A 266 3.54 29.78 25.53
N VAL A 267 4.60 29.06 25.91
CA VAL A 267 5.69 29.61 26.75
C VAL A 267 6.48 30.68 25.98
N ASN A 268 6.79 30.46 24.70
CA ASN A 268 7.47 31.43 23.85
C ASN A 268 6.65 32.72 23.69
N GLN A 269 5.34 32.60 23.46
CA GLN A 269 4.42 33.73 23.39
C GLN A 269 4.36 34.48 24.73
N SER A 270 4.37 33.77 25.85
CA SER A 270 4.39 34.38 27.18
C SER A 270 5.70 35.15 27.41
N LEU A 271 6.85 34.56 27.07
CA LEU A 271 8.18 35.19 27.17
C LEU A 271 8.35 36.42 26.26
N SER A 272 7.56 36.54 25.20
CA SER A 272 7.58 37.69 24.29
C SER A 272 6.92 38.96 24.85
N ARG A 273 6.17 38.85 25.96
CA ARG A 273 5.53 40.00 26.62
C ARG A 273 6.56 40.89 27.30
N SER A 274 6.43 42.21 27.12
CA SER A 274 7.32 43.22 27.71
C SER A 274 7.17 43.37 29.23
N ASP A 275 5.99 43.05 29.78
CA ASP A 275 5.58 43.47 31.13
C ASP A 275 5.81 42.39 32.22
N LEU A 276 6.76 41.48 32.00
CA LEU A 276 7.01 40.35 32.91
C LEU A 276 7.99 40.70 34.04
N HIS A 277 7.65 40.34 35.27
CA HIS A 277 8.59 40.42 36.40
C HIS A 277 9.77 39.44 36.23
N HIS A 278 10.95 39.83 36.69
CA HIS A 278 12.20 39.05 36.55
C HIS A 278 12.07 37.59 37.04
N ARG A 279 11.35 37.35 38.14
CA ARG A 279 11.15 35.99 38.68
C ARG A 279 10.29 35.12 37.76
N GLU A 280 9.24 35.69 37.19
CA GLU A 280 8.35 34.99 36.25
C GLU A 280 9.06 34.70 34.94
N ARG A 281 9.86 35.65 34.45
CA ARG A 281 10.69 35.46 33.24
C ARG A 281 11.72 34.34 33.41
N SER A 282 12.37 34.25 34.57
CA SER A 282 13.30 33.17 34.90
C SER A 282 12.62 31.80 34.93
N ALA A 283 11.45 31.70 35.57
CA ALA A 283 10.70 30.45 35.66
C ALA A 283 10.19 29.97 34.28
N LEU A 284 9.72 30.89 33.43
CA LEU A 284 9.31 30.58 32.06
C LEU A 284 10.49 30.16 31.18
N SER A 285 11.66 30.79 31.32
CA SER A 285 12.87 30.39 30.59
C SER A 285 13.36 29.00 31.00
N GLU A 286 13.26 28.64 32.29
CA GLU A 286 13.60 27.29 32.76
C GLU A 286 12.61 26.25 32.21
N LYS A 287 11.31 26.57 32.20
CA LYS A 287 10.29 25.72 31.58
C LYS A 287 10.53 25.53 30.08
N GLN A 288 10.91 26.60 29.37
CA GLN A 288 11.26 26.56 27.95
C GLN A 288 12.43 25.60 27.70
N ALA A 289 13.51 25.70 28.49
CA ALA A 289 14.68 24.82 28.35
C ALA A 289 14.33 23.35 28.62
N ARG A 290 13.50 23.07 29.64
CA ARG A 290 13.02 21.71 29.93
C ARG A 290 12.18 21.14 28.79
N LEU A 291 11.23 21.92 28.27
CA LEU A 291 10.39 21.51 27.12
C LEU A 291 11.24 21.28 25.88
N GLN A 292 12.19 22.17 25.57
CA GLN A 292 13.13 21.99 24.46
C GLN A 292 13.99 20.73 24.62
N HIS A 293 14.46 20.45 25.84
CA HIS A 293 15.21 19.23 26.13
C HIS A 293 14.35 17.98 25.89
N GLN A 294 13.13 17.94 26.44
CA GLN A 294 12.20 16.82 26.22
C GLN A 294 11.88 16.60 24.73
N LEU A 295 11.60 17.68 24.00
CA LEU A 295 11.34 17.63 22.55
C LEU A 295 12.58 17.15 21.79
N SER A 296 13.78 17.59 22.18
CA SER A 296 15.03 17.15 21.57
C SER A 296 15.32 15.67 21.81
N SER A 297 15.05 15.15 23.02
CA SER A 297 15.24 13.73 23.35
C SER A 297 14.29 12.80 22.59
N LEU A 298 13.06 13.28 22.32
CA LEU A 298 12.08 12.55 21.51
C LEU A 298 12.37 12.67 20.01
N SER A 299 12.92 13.79 19.57
CA SER A 299 13.33 14.02 18.18
C SER A 299 14.60 13.24 17.82
N THR A 300 15.49 12.96 18.79
CA THR A 300 16.65 12.08 18.56
C THR A 300 16.28 10.63 18.26
N TRP A 301 15.04 10.22 18.54
CA TRP A 301 14.52 8.91 18.13
C TRP A 301 14.02 8.89 16.69
N SER A 302 13.85 10.06 16.05
CA SER A 302 13.56 10.20 14.61
C SER A 302 14.69 10.88 13.83
N SER A 303 15.83 11.19 14.46
CA SER A 303 16.91 11.94 13.83
C SER A 303 18.14 11.09 13.54
N THR A 304 18.23 10.63 12.29
CA THR A 304 19.51 10.22 11.69
C THR A 304 19.84 11.05 10.46
N ALA A 305 19.53 12.35 10.43
CA ALA A 305 19.92 13.19 9.29
C ALA A 305 19.89 14.72 9.55
N LYS A 306 20.66 15.23 10.51
CA LYS A 306 21.06 16.65 10.41
C LYS A 306 22.09 16.77 9.28
N GLY A 307 21.62 16.95 8.04
CA GLY A 307 22.45 17.48 6.94
C GLY A 307 22.43 16.76 5.59
N SER A 308 21.64 15.71 5.37
CA SER A 308 21.54 15.09 4.03
C SER A 308 20.39 15.70 3.23
N LEU A 309 20.69 16.14 2.02
CA LEU A 309 19.73 16.63 1.06
C LEU A 309 18.90 15.46 0.53
N GLU A 310 17.65 15.39 0.99
CA GLU A 310 16.62 14.41 0.62
C GLU A 310 16.46 14.24 -0.92
N PRO A 311 16.63 13.03 -1.45
CA PRO A 311 15.97 12.52 -2.65
C PRO A 311 14.46 12.42 -2.44
N ALA A 312 13.69 13.01 -3.35
CA ALA A 312 12.24 12.97 -3.34
C ALA A 312 11.73 11.73 -4.10
N TYR A 313 11.65 10.58 -3.43
CA TYR A 313 10.80 9.50 -3.94
C TYR A 313 9.35 9.87 -3.61
N PHE A 314 8.52 9.94 -4.66
CA PHE A 314 7.10 10.31 -4.66
C PHE A 314 6.75 11.81 -4.69
N GLY A 315 5.74 12.11 -5.50
CA GLY A 315 5.33 13.44 -5.96
C GLY A 315 5.15 14.48 -4.87
N ASN A 316 5.53 15.71 -5.23
CA ASN A 316 5.66 16.85 -4.36
C ASN A 316 4.36 17.30 -3.67
N MET A 317 4.38 17.23 -2.34
CA MET A 317 3.73 18.20 -1.45
C MET A 317 4.62 18.44 -0.24
N LYS A 318 4.47 19.62 0.37
CA LYS A 318 5.21 20.11 1.54
C LYS A 318 4.98 19.18 2.74
N ARG A 319 5.87 18.22 2.99
CA ARG A 319 5.78 17.31 4.14
C ARG A 319 6.72 17.75 5.26
N THR A 320 6.20 17.78 6.48
CA THR A 320 6.96 18.07 7.69
C THR A 320 7.86 16.88 8.04
N TYR A 321 9.02 17.16 8.63
CA TYR A 321 10.10 16.20 8.93
C TYR A 321 9.67 15.00 9.82
N GLY A 322 8.45 15.00 10.38
CA GLY A 322 7.88 13.93 11.21
C GLY A 322 6.87 13.01 10.51
N ASP A 323 6.60 13.21 9.22
CA ASP A 323 5.53 12.51 8.49
C ASP A 323 6.03 11.35 7.60
N LYS A 324 7.33 11.08 7.55
CA LYS A 324 7.92 10.04 6.69
C LYS A 324 8.15 8.73 7.43
N LEU A 325 7.91 7.63 6.73
CA LEU A 325 8.30 6.28 7.16
C LEU A 325 9.51 5.84 6.33
N GLU A 326 10.70 6.15 6.82
CA GLU A 326 11.97 5.86 6.13
C GLU A 326 12.23 4.35 6.06
N LEU A 327 12.62 3.89 4.87
CA LEU A 327 13.01 2.50 4.59
C LEU A 327 14.52 2.33 4.47
N ALA A 328 15.23 3.36 4.05
CA ALA A 328 16.67 3.30 3.87
C ALA A 328 17.30 4.68 4.13
N PRO A 329 18.52 4.72 4.69
CA PRO A 329 19.25 5.97 4.92
C PRO A 329 19.71 6.64 3.61
N PRO A 330 20.22 7.88 3.67
CA PRO A 330 20.89 8.51 2.55
C PRO A 330 22.06 7.66 2.02
N PRO A 331 22.29 7.60 0.68
CA PRO A 331 21.70 8.43 -0.37
C PRO A 331 20.43 7.83 -1.01
N ILE A 332 19.86 6.77 -0.45
CA ILE A 332 18.63 6.14 -0.96
C ILE A 332 17.41 6.93 -0.49
N ASP A 333 17.35 7.23 0.82
CA ASP A 333 16.27 7.99 1.45
C ASP A 333 14.88 7.45 1.03
N GLY A 334 14.74 6.13 1.03
CA GLY A 334 13.57 5.44 0.49
C GLY A 334 12.34 5.65 1.35
N GLU A 335 11.21 6.02 0.74
CA GLU A 335 9.87 5.97 1.32
C GLU A 335 9.01 5.12 0.38
N TRP A 336 8.19 4.20 0.91
CA TRP A 336 7.28 3.42 0.06
C TRP A 336 5.98 4.16 -0.19
N LEU A 337 5.28 4.51 0.89
CA LEU A 337 4.01 5.23 0.87
C LEU A 337 4.02 6.28 1.98
N PRO A 338 3.24 7.38 1.83
CA PRO A 338 3.07 8.32 2.92
C PRO A 338 2.56 7.62 4.17
N LYS A 339 2.99 8.11 5.34
CA LYS A 339 2.58 7.56 6.64
C LYS A 339 1.06 7.42 6.80
N SER A 340 0.28 8.41 6.35
CA SER A 340 -1.19 8.36 6.38
C SER A 340 -1.78 7.25 5.51
N ALA A 341 -1.18 6.97 4.33
CA ALA A 341 -1.59 5.86 3.48
C ALA A 341 -1.21 4.51 4.11
N VAL A 342 -0.06 4.41 4.75
CA VAL A 342 0.34 3.21 5.52
C VAL A 342 -0.63 2.96 6.67
N TYR A 343 -1.05 4.00 7.40
CA TYR A 343 -2.01 3.86 8.51
C TYR A 343 -3.39 3.43 8.02
N ALA A 344 -3.84 3.99 6.90
CA ALA A 344 -5.04 3.52 6.23
C ALA A 344 -4.91 2.05 5.79
N LEU A 345 -3.74 1.61 5.29
CA LEU A 345 -3.49 0.20 4.99
C LEU A 345 -3.56 -0.71 6.22
N VAL A 346 -3.05 -0.26 7.38
CA VAL A 346 -3.15 -1.01 8.65
C VAL A 346 -4.62 -1.20 9.04
N ASP A 347 -5.42 -0.13 8.98
CA ASP A 347 -6.87 -0.22 9.22
C ASP A 347 -7.55 -1.16 8.22
N LEU A 348 -7.15 -1.13 6.94
CA LEU A 348 -7.67 -2.04 5.92
C LEU A 348 -7.30 -3.51 6.20
N MET A 349 -6.07 -3.79 6.67
CA MET A 349 -5.65 -5.15 7.04
C MET A 349 -6.41 -5.67 8.27
N MET A 350 -6.69 -4.81 9.25
CA MET A 350 -7.59 -5.14 10.37
C MET A 350 -8.98 -5.53 9.88
N VAL A 351 -9.51 -4.81 8.89
CA VAL A 351 -10.81 -5.10 8.26
C VAL A 351 -10.77 -6.42 7.49
N ALA A 352 -9.77 -6.61 6.63
CA ALA A 352 -9.62 -7.81 5.80
C ALA A 352 -9.51 -9.10 6.64
N SER A 353 -8.81 -9.06 7.77
CA SER A 353 -8.67 -10.21 8.67
C SER A 353 -9.83 -10.36 9.67
N GLY A 354 -10.52 -9.27 10.01
CA GLY A 354 -11.63 -9.27 10.96
C GLY A 354 -12.99 -9.61 10.35
N ARG A 355 -13.26 -9.17 9.11
CA ARG A 355 -14.55 -9.33 8.43
C ARG A 355 -14.94 -10.81 8.26
N PRO A 356 -14.07 -11.72 7.77
CA PRO A 356 -14.43 -13.14 7.66
C PRO A 356 -14.79 -13.79 9.01
N LYS A 357 -14.23 -13.28 10.12
CA LYS A 357 -14.47 -13.77 11.49
C LYS A 357 -15.74 -13.19 12.14
N GLY A 358 -16.44 -12.27 11.45
CA GLY A 358 -17.64 -11.61 11.93
C GLY A 358 -17.38 -10.49 12.95
N ASN A 359 -16.17 -9.90 12.99
CA ASN A 359 -15.82 -8.83 13.93
C ASN A 359 -16.34 -7.45 13.47
N PHE A 360 -17.59 -7.37 13.02
CA PHE A 360 -18.13 -6.22 12.28
C PHE A 360 -18.09 -4.90 13.02
N LYS A 361 -18.29 -4.89 14.35
CA LYS A 361 -18.23 -3.66 15.15
C LYS A 361 -16.86 -2.98 15.09
N GLU A 362 -15.78 -3.76 15.17
CA GLU A 362 -14.42 -3.21 15.06
C GLU A 362 -14.10 -2.88 13.60
N CYS A 363 -14.48 -3.74 12.65
CA CYS A 363 -14.31 -3.47 11.22
C CYS A 363 -14.98 -2.15 10.80
N ALA A 364 -16.20 -1.86 11.26
CA ALA A 364 -16.90 -0.61 10.95
C ALA A 364 -16.15 0.63 11.43
N LYS A 365 -15.59 0.58 12.66
CA LYS A 365 -14.75 1.68 13.19
C LYS A 365 -13.49 1.89 12.36
N ARG A 366 -12.84 0.80 11.96
CA ARG A 366 -11.62 0.82 11.15
C ARG A 366 -11.87 1.33 9.74
N ILE A 367 -12.98 0.91 9.12
CA ILE A 367 -13.43 1.46 7.83
C ILE A 367 -13.62 2.98 7.95
N GLN A 368 -14.34 3.45 8.97
CA GLN A 368 -14.57 4.87 9.17
C GLN A 368 -13.26 5.66 9.40
N SER A 369 -12.37 5.15 10.26
CA SER A 369 -11.06 5.72 10.54
C SER A 369 -10.19 5.86 9.28
N GLY A 370 -10.04 4.78 8.53
CA GLY A 370 -9.24 4.76 7.31
C GLY A 370 -9.82 5.66 6.21
N MET A 371 -11.14 5.63 6.00
CA MET A 371 -11.81 6.51 5.03
C MET A 371 -11.65 7.99 5.38
N LEU A 372 -11.77 8.37 6.67
CA LEU A 372 -11.59 9.74 7.11
C LEU A 372 -10.14 10.22 6.87
N THR A 373 -9.15 9.40 7.23
CA THR A 373 -7.73 9.68 6.97
C THR A 373 -7.47 9.92 5.48
N ILE A 374 -8.02 9.07 4.62
CA ILE A 374 -7.89 9.20 3.16
C ILE A 374 -8.55 10.48 2.64
N GLN A 375 -9.76 10.77 3.11
CA GLN A 375 -10.50 11.97 2.68
C GLN A 375 -9.76 13.26 3.05
N GLU A 376 -9.19 13.34 4.26
CA GLU A 376 -8.37 14.49 4.67
C GLU A 376 -7.16 14.69 3.75
N GLU A 377 -6.48 13.62 3.34
CA GLU A 377 -5.35 13.70 2.41
C GLU A 377 -5.76 14.06 0.98
N LEU A 378 -6.90 13.53 0.49
CA LEU A 378 -7.46 13.92 -0.80
C LEU A 378 -7.81 15.41 -0.83
N VAL A 379 -8.36 15.96 0.26
CA VAL A 379 -8.62 17.41 0.39
C VAL A 379 -7.32 18.21 0.36
N LYS A 380 -6.26 17.76 1.03
CA LYS A 380 -4.92 18.40 0.96
C LYS A 380 -4.36 18.40 -0.47
N LEU A 381 -4.61 17.35 -1.23
CA LEU A 381 -4.26 17.24 -2.66
C LEU A 381 -5.16 18.10 -3.58
N GLY A 382 -6.13 18.82 -3.03
CA GLY A 382 -7.06 19.65 -3.80
C GLY A 382 -8.21 18.87 -4.45
N ILE A 383 -8.44 17.61 -4.06
CA ILE A 383 -9.52 16.77 -4.55
C ILE A 383 -10.74 16.99 -3.65
N THR A 384 -11.50 18.03 -3.96
CA THR A 384 -12.77 18.38 -3.32
C THR A 384 -13.95 18.04 -4.23
N ASP A 385 -15.18 18.32 -3.81
CA ASP A 385 -16.37 18.06 -4.62
C ASP A 385 -16.31 18.77 -5.98
N GLY A 386 -16.65 18.03 -7.04
CA GLY A 386 -16.66 18.53 -8.41
C GLY A 386 -15.32 18.41 -9.18
N VAL A 387 -14.20 18.17 -8.50
CA VAL A 387 -12.90 17.94 -9.16
C VAL A 387 -12.91 16.61 -9.91
N ARG A 388 -12.53 16.62 -11.19
CA ARG A 388 -12.42 15.44 -12.06
C ARG A 388 -10.96 15.16 -12.39
N GLU A 389 -10.69 13.97 -12.92
CA GLU A 389 -9.35 13.54 -13.32
C GLU A 389 -8.63 14.54 -14.22
N VAL A 390 -9.35 15.12 -15.19
CA VAL A 390 -8.81 16.13 -16.12
C VAL A 390 -8.31 17.40 -15.44
N ASN A 391 -8.70 17.65 -14.19
CA ASN A 391 -8.26 18.77 -13.39
C ASN A 391 -6.99 18.46 -12.58
N LEU A 392 -6.58 17.19 -12.50
CA LEU A 392 -5.40 16.78 -11.76
C LEU A 392 -4.13 17.18 -12.50
N GLN A 393 -3.19 17.73 -11.75
CA GLN A 393 -1.83 17.98 -12.25
C GLN A 393 -1.07 16.65 -12.29
N HIS A 394 -0.19 16.48 -13.28
CA HIS A 394 0.55 15.22 -13.52
C HIS A 394 1.29 14.69 -12.26
N SER A 395 1.83 15.59 -11.45
CA SER A 395 2.50 15.30 -10.17
C SER A 395 1.56 14.76 -9.09
N ALA A 396 0.29 15.16 -9.10
CA ALA A 396 -0.71 14.78 -8.11
C ALA A 396 -1.42 13.47 -8.48
N ILE A 397 -1.39 13.04 -9.75
CA ILE A 397 -2.06 11.83 -10.24
C ILE A 397 -1.63 10.60 -9.44
N TRP A 398 -0.32 10.41 -9.23
CA TRP A 398 0.21 9.25 -8.51
C TRP A 398 -0.25 9.21 -7.06
N MET A 399 -0.11 10.33 -6.35
CA MET A 399 -0.50 10.43 -4.94
C MET A 399 -2.02 10.27 -4.77
N ALA A 400 -2.79 10.95 -5.62
CA ALA A 400 -4.24 10.81 -5.67
C ALA A 400 -4.64 9.36 -5.95
N GLY A 401 -3.96 8.70 -6.89
CA GLY A 401 -4.20 7.31 -7.25
C GLY A 401 -4.08 6.35 -6.08
N VAL A 402 -3.02 6.48 -5.26
CA VAL A 402 -2.85 5.66 -4.05
C VAL A 402 -4.06 5.80 -3.12
N TYR A 403 -4.43 7.03 -2.77
CA TYR A 403 -5.54 7.30 -1.85
C TYR A 403 -6.90 6.89 -2.40
N LEU A 404 -7.15 7.14 -3.70
CA LEU A 404 -8.38 6.73 -4.37
C LEU A 404 -8.51 5.21 -4.42
N MET A 405 -7.44 4.48 -4.73
CA MET A 405 -7.45 3.00 -4.72
C MET A 405 -7.72 2.45 -3.32
N LEU A 406 -7.10 3.01 -2.28
CA LEU A 406 -7.37 2.62 -0.89
C LEU A 406 -8.83 2.90 -0.50
N LEU A 407 -9.38 4.04 -0.93
CA LEU A 407 -10.78 4.38 -0.68
C LEU A 407 -11.72 3.35 -1.31
N MET A 408 -11.46 2.93 -2.54
CA MET A 408 -12.23 1.89 -3.22
C MET A 408 -12.18 0.55 -2.47
N GLN A 409 -11.02 0.18 -1.90
CA GLN A 409 -10.87 -1.04 -1.09
C GLN A 409 -11.64 -0.98 0.24
N PHE A 410 -11.71 0.19 0.88
CA PHE A 410 -12.55 0.38 2.06
C PHE A 410 -14.05 0.29 1.72
N LEU A 411 -14.47 0.90 0.62
CA LEU A 411 -15.85 0.85 0.17
C LEU A 411 -16.26 -0.57 -0.22
N GLU A 412 -15.39 -1.33 -0.91
CA GLU A 412 -15.62 -2.75 -1.22
C GLU A 412 -15.88 -3.56 0.06
N ASN A 413 -15.03 -3.40 1.07
CA ASN A 413 -15.20 -4.11 2.34
C ASN A 413 -16.44 -3.64 3.11
N LYS A 414 -16.81 -2.36 3.00
CA LYS A 414 -18.06 -1.82 3.58
C LYS A 414 -19.26 -2.48 2.93
N VAL A 415 -19.36 -2.48 1.59
CA VAL A 415 -20.46 -3.13 0.86
C VAL A 415 -20.57 -4.61 1.24
N ALA A 416 -19.46 -5.34 1.20
CA ALA A 416 -19.45 -6.76 1.56
C ALA A 416 -19.93 -7.02 3.00
N MET A 417 -19.53 -6.17 3.95
CA MET A 417 -19.94 -6.29 5.36
C MET A 417 -21.44 -5.97 5.55
N GLU A 418 -21.94 -4.89 4.96
CA GLU A 418 -23.35 -4.50 5.11
C GLU A 418 -24.29 -5.47 4.40
N LEU A 419 -23.87 -6.05 3.25
CA LEU A 419 -24.61 -7.14 2.61
C LEU A 419 -24.71 -8.38 3.51
N THR A 420 -23.63 -8.79 4.17
CA THR A 420 -23.67 -9.92 5.13
C THR A 420 -24.63 -9.62 6.30
N ARG A 421 -24.71 -8.37 6.74
CA ARG A 421 -25.59 -7.94 7.83
C ARG A 421 -27.03 -7.66 7.39
N SER A 422 -27.33 -7.80 6.10
CA SER A 422 -28.64 -7.47 5.51
C SER A 422 -29.01 -5.97 5.61
N GLU A 423 -28.03 -5.09 5.75
CA GLU A 423 -28.19 -3.63 5.79
C GLU A 423 -28.09 -3.08 4.35
N PHE A 424 -29.14 -3.33 3.56
CA PHE A 424 -29.12 -3.09 2.12
C PHE A 424 -29.01 -1.61 1.74
N VAL A 425 -29.58 -0.71 2.55
CA VAL A 425 -29.53 0.74 2.26
C VAL A 425 -28.08 1.24 2.34
N GLU A 426 -27.36 0.85 3.39
CA GLU A 426 -25.98 1.22 3.63
C GLU A 426 -25.04 0.61 2.58
N ALA A 427 -25.31 -0.63 2.15
CA ALA A 427 -24.59 -1.28 1.05
C ALA A 427 -24.81 -0.52 -0.28
N GLN A 428 -26.04 -0.10 -0.57
CA GLN A 428 -26.38 0.66 -1.76
C GLN A 428 -25.71 2.04 -1.75
N GLU A 429 -25.73 2.76 -0.62
CA GLU A 429 -25.08 4.06 -0.47
C GLU A 429 -23.57 3.98 -0.74
N ALA A 430 -22.90 2.95 -0.20
CA ALA A 430 -21.48 2.73 -0.44
C ALA A 430 -21.19 2.40 -1.92
N LEU A 431 -22.04 1.59 -2.58
CA LEU A 431 -21.94 1.32 -4.02
C LEU A 431 -22.12 2.58 -4.88
N VAL A 432 -23.08 3.44 -4.53
CA VAL A 432 -23.27 4.73 -5.21
C VAL A 432 -22.04 5.62 -5.02
N GLN A 433 -21.45 5.63 -3.82
CA GLN A 433 -20.21 6.35 -3.55
C GLN A 433 -19.05 5.84 -4.41
N MET A 434 -18.87 4.51 -4.52
CA MET A 434 -17.85 3.91 -5.41
C MET A 434 -18.04 4.35 -6.86
N LYS A 435 -19.27 4.28 -7.37
CA LYS A 435 -19.59 4.70 -8.74
C LYS A 435 -19.33 6.19 -8.96
N ASN A 436 -19.65 7.04 -7.99
CA ASN A 436 -19.37 8.48 -8.07
C ASN A 436 -17.88 8.78 -8.15
N TRP A 437 -17.03 8.07 -7.39
CA TRP A 437 -15.57 8.20 -7.49
C TRP A 437 -15.05 7.70 -8.83
N PHE A 438 -15.50 6.53 -9.29
CA PHE A 438 -15.11 5.99 -10.59
C PHE A 438 -15.47 6.95 -11.74
N MET A 439 -16.67 7.52 -11.74
CA MET A 439 -17.10 8.49 -12.76
C MET A 439 -16.26 9.77 -12.77
N ARG A 440 -15.64 10.13 -11.64
CA ARG A 440 -14.75 11.30 -11.53
C ARG A 440 -13.31 10.99 -11.93
N PHE A 441 -12.85 9.77 -11.69
CA PHE A 441 -11.46 9.31 -11.91
C PHE A 441 -11.39 7.96 -12.66
N PRO A 442 -11.94 7.86 -13.88
CA PRO A 442 -12.11 6.58 -14.57
C PRO A 442 -10.80 5.91 -14.99
N THR A 443 -9.77 6.66 -15.36
CA THR A 443 -8.49 6.07 -15.78
C THR A 443 -7.71 5.59 -14.57
N ILE A 444 -7.70 6.38 -13.50
CA ILE A 444 -7.01 6.03 -12.25
C ILE A 444 -7.65 4.80 -11.60
N LEU A 445 -8.98 4.72 -11.62
CA LEU A 445 -9.77 3.67 -10.98
C LEU A 445 -10.21 2.57 -11.94
N GLN A 446 -9.61 2.47 -13.13
CA GLN A 446 -10.00 1.51 -14.18
C GLN A 446 -10.04 0.07 -13.64
N THR A 447 -9.07 -0.31 -12.82
CA THR A 447 -8.98 -1.65 -12.21
C THR A 447 -10.10 -1.95 -11.21
N CYS A 448 -10.82 -0.93 -10.72
CA CYS A 448 -11.97 -1.10 -9.83
C CYS A 448 -13.27 -1.37 -10.58
N GLU A 449 -13.34 -1.21 -11.91
CA GLU A 449 -14.57 -1.37 -12.67
C GLU A 449 -15.17 -2.77 -12.52
N SER A 450 -14.33 -3.82 -12.63
CA SER A 450 -14.76 -5.21 -12.43
C SER A 450 -15.25 -5.46 -11.00
N ILE A 451 -14.65 -4.80 -10.01
CA ILE A 451 -15.05 -4.91 -8.60
C ILE A 451 -16.41 -4.26 -8.38
N ILE A 452 -16.65 -3.07 -8.96
CA ILE A 452 -17.95 -2.40 -8.88
C ILE A 452 -19.04 -3.26 -9.51
N GLU A 453 -18.81 -3.82 -10.71
CA GLU A 453 -19.78 -4.72 -11.35
C GLU A 453 -20.02 -5.99 -10.52
N MET A 454 -18.97 -6.60 -9.96
CA MET A 454 -19.15 -7.74 -9.05
C MET A 454 -19.98 -7.38 -7.81
N LEU A 455 -19.74 -6.24 -7.17
CA LEU A 455 -20.52 -5.82 -5.98
C LEU A 455 -21.98 -5.53 -6.33
N ARG A 456 -22.26 -4.99 -7.52
CA ARG A 456 -23.64 -4.86 -8.03
C ARG A 456 -24.31 -6.22 -8.19
N GLY A 457 -23.56 -7.22 -8.69
CA GLY A 457 -24.01 -8.60 -8.76
C GLY A 457 -24.32 -9.18 -7.37
N GLN A 458 -23.45 -8.94 -6.38
CA GLN A 458 -23.67 -9.37 -5.00
C GLN A 458 -24.90 -8.74 -4.38
N TYR A 459 -25.08 -7.43 -4.57
CA TYR A 459 -26.28 -6.73 -4.13
C TYR A 459 -27.55 -7.32 -4.76
N ALA A 460 -27.57 -7.46 -6.09
CA ALA A 460 -28.70 -8.03 -6.82
C ALA A 460 -29.03 -9.46 -6.36
N HIS A 461 -27.99 -10.28 -6.14
CA HIS A 461 -28.15 -11.64 -5.62
C HIS A 461 -28.78 -11.64 -4.23
N SER A 462 -28.29 -10.78 -3.32
CA SER A 462 -28.79 -10.71 -1.95
C SER A 462 -30.26 -10.27 -1.84
N VAL A 463 -30.78 -9.53 -2.83
CA VAL A 463 -32.20 -9.13 -2.89
C VAL A 463 -33.07 -10.08 -3.75
N GLY A 464 -32.50 -11.18 -4.25
CA GLY A 464 -33.21 -12.20 -5.03
C GLY A 464 -33.35 -11.92 -6.53
N CYS A 465 -32.69 -10.88 -7.05
CA CYS A 465 -32.64 -10.56 -8.48
C CYS A 465 -31.54 -11.37 -9.18
N TYR A 466 -31.75 -12.69 -9.32
CA TYR A 466 -30.70 -13.61 -9.78
C TYR A 466 -30.29 -13.44 -11.24
N ASN A 467 -31.20 -13.02 -12.12
CA ASN A 467 -30.89 -12.76 -13.53
C ASN A 467 -29.94 -11.56 -13.66
N GLU A 468 -30.26 -10.46 -12.97
CA GLU A 468 -29.44 -9.26 -12.91
C GLU A 468 -28.09 -9.54 -12.24
N ALA A 469 -28.08 -10.37 -11.19
CA ALA A 469 -26.85 -10.79 -10.54
C ALA A 469 -25.92 -11.54 -11.50
N ALA A 470 -26.43 -12.55 -12.20
CA ALA A 470 -25.67 -13.33 -13.17
C ALA A 470 -25.10 -12.44 -14.29
N PHE A 471 -25.91 -11.52 -14.82
CA PHE A 471 -25.46 -10.53 -15.80
C PHE A 471 -24.25 -9.74 -15.29
N HIS A 472 -24.35 -9.13 -14.10
CA HIS A 472 -23.27 -8.31 -13.54
C HIS A 472 -21.99 -9.10 -13.27
N TYR A 473 -22.09 -10.35 -12.82
CA TYR A 473 -20.91 -11.20 -12.63
C TYR A 473 -20.23 -11.58 -13.95
N ILE A 474 -21.00 -11.85 -15.00
CA ILE A 474 -20.45 -12.15 -16.33
C ILE A 474 -19.75 -10.91 -16.91
N GLU A 475 -20.32 -9.72 -16.76
CA GLU A 475 -19.66 -8.48 -17.18
C GLU A 475 -18.38 -8.21 -16.37
N ALA A 476 -18.43 -8.40 -15.04
CA ALA A 476 -17.24 -8.28 -14.19
C ALA A 476 -16.10 -9.22 -14.64
N ALA A 477 -16.43 -10.44 -15.07
CA ALA A 477 -15.44 -11.41 -15.57
C ALA A 477 -14.76 -10.97 -16.87
N LYS A 478 -15.45 -10.20 -17.72
CA LYS A 478 -14.87 -9.65 -18.97
C LYS A 478 -13.93 -8.48 -18.71
N LEU A 479 -14.14 -7.76 -17.61
CA LEU A 479 -13.41 -6.53 -17.27
C LEU A 479 -12.08 -6.76 -16.54
N THR A 480 -11.83 -7.95 -16.00
CA THR A 480 -10.61 -8.27 -15.26
C THR A 480 -9.69 -9.21 -16.04
N GLU A 481 -8.38 -9.00 -15.90
CA GLU A 481 -7.34 -9.89 -16.45
C GLU A 481 -6.95 -11.01 -15.46
N SER A 482 -7.37 -10.89 -14.20
CA SER A 482 -7.02 -11.86 -13.16
C SER A 482 -7.84 -13.14 -13.30
N LYS A 483 -7.18 -14.26 -13.65
CA LYS A 483 -7.82 -15.58 -13.76
C LYS A 483 -8.55 -16.02 -12.49
N SER A 484 -8.01 -15.67 -11.32
CA SER A 484 -8.64 -15.99 -10.02
C SER A 484 -9.94 -15.19 -9.84
N MET A 485 -9.95 -13.89 -10.15
CA MET A 485 -11.17 -13.08 -10.10
C MET A 485 -12.21 -13.55 -11.12
N GLN A 486 -11.78 -13.85 -12.36
CA GLN A 486 -12.65 -14.41 -13.40
C GLN A 486 -13.35 -15.69 -12.91
N ALA A 487 -12.59 -16.62 -12.32
CA ALA A 487 -13.12 -17.85 -11.77
C ALA A 487 -14.14 -17.58 -10.66
N ILE A 488 -13.85 -16.67 -9.71
CA ILE A 488 -14.79 -16.31 -8.64
C ILE A 488 -16.08 -15.72 -9.21
N TYR A 489 -16.00 -14.82 -10.19
CA TYR A 489 -17.18 -14.19 -10.77
C TYR A 489 -18.03 -15.22 -11.55
N GLN A 490 -17.40 -16.13 -12.29
CA GLN A 490 -18.09 -17.25 -12.94
C GLN A 490 -18.78 -18.17 -11.92
N ILE A 491 -18.13 -18.45 -10.78
CA ILE A 491 -18.75 -19.21 -9.68
C ILE A 491 -19.98 -18.48 -9.15
N TYR A 492 -19.90 -17.16 -8.91
CA TYR A 492 -21.05 -16.39 -8.42
C TYR A 492 -22.20 -16.32 -9.43
N ALA A 493 -21.90 -16.21 -10.72
CA ALA A 493 -22.89 -16.31 -11.79
C ALA A 493 -23.56 -17.69 -11.79
N ALA A 494 -22.78 -18.78 -11.69
CA ALA A 494 -23.30 -20.14 -11.64
C ALA A 494 -24.22 -20.36 -10.43
N VAL A 495 -23.86 -19.85 -9.25
CA VAL A 495 -24.72 -19.91 -8.05
C VAL A 495 -26.05 -19.17 -8.29
N SER A 496 -26.01 -18.00 -8.94
CA SER A 496 -27.23 -17.25 -9.28
C SER A 496 -28.15 -18.03 -10.22
N TYR A 497 -27.59 -18.68 -11.25
CA TYR A 497 -28.34 -19.55 -12.15
C TYR A 497 -28.92 -20.79 -11.44
N ILE A 498 -28.18 -21.39 -10.51
CA ILE A 498 -28.69 -22.51 -9.69
C ILE A 498 -29.90 -22.08 -8.83
N CYS A 499 -29.91 -20.83 -8.35
CA CYS A 499 -31.03 -20.26 -7.60
C CYS A 499 -32.27 -20.02 -8.47
N ILE A 500 -32.13 -19.72 -9.76
CA ILE A 500 -33.25 -19.62 -10.71
C ILE A 500 -33.90 -21.00 -10.90
N GLY A 501 -33.08 -22.03 -11.15
CA GLY A 501 -33.50 -23.42 -11.06
C GLY A 501 -34.29 -23.99 -12.25
N ASP A 502 -34.41 -23.25 -13.36
CA ASP A 502 -34.95 -23.80 -14.60
C ASP A 502 -33.90 -24.63 -15.37
N SER A 503 -34.33 -25.34 -16.42
CA SER A 503 -33.44 -26.22 -17.19
C SER A 503 -32.34 -25.45 -17.91
N GLU A 504 -32.65 -24.26 -18.43
CA GLU A 504 -31.70 -23.43 -19.17
C GLU A 504 -30.60 -22.88 -18.23
N SER A 505 -31.00 -22.32 -17.09
CA SER A 505 -30.07 -21.82 -16.07
C SER A 505 -29.21 -22.95 -15.50
N SER A 506 -29.76 -24.16 -15.36
CA SER A 506 -28.97 -25.32 -14.90
C SER A 506 -27.86 -25.69 -15.88
N THR A 507 -28.11 -25.60 -17.19
CA THR A 507 -27.08 -25.79 -18.22
C THR A 507 -26.06 -24.66 -18.20
N GLN A 508 -26.50 -23.40 -18.11
CA GLN A 508 -25.60 -22.24 -18.01
C GLN A 508 -24.70 -22.31 -16.77
N ALA A 509 -25.24 -22.75 -15.63
CA ALA A 509 -24.46 -22.95 -14.41
C ALA A 509 -23.36 -24.01 -14.61
N LEU A 510 -23.68 -25.13 -15.27
CA LEU A 510 -22.71 -26.19 -15.58
C LEU A 510 -21.59 -25.70 -16.49
N ASP A 511 -21.94 -24.93 -17.54
CA ASP A 511 -20.97 -24.39 -18.50
C ASP A 511 -19.99 -23.41 -17.86
N LEU A 512 -20.45 -22.65 -16.86
CA LEU A 512 -19.62 -21.72 -16.10
C LEU A 512 -18.73 -22.41 -15.07
N ILE A 513 -19.28 -23.36 -14.28
CA ILE A 513 -18.54 -23.99 -13.19
C ILE A 513 -17.58 -25.10 -13.66
N GLY A 514 -17.94 -25.80 -14.74
CA GLY A 514 -17.20 -26.96 -15.22
C GLY A 514 -15.72 -26.67 -15.51
N PRO A 515 -15.38 -25.62 -16.29
CA PRO A 515 -14.00 -25.22 -16.53
C PRO A 515 -13.25 -24.83 -15.25
N VAL A 516 -13.87 -24.02 -14.39
CA VAL A 516 -13.28 -23.55 -13.12
C VAL A 516 -12.95 -24.73 -12.20
N TYR A 517 -13.85 -25.70 -12.12
CA TYR A 517 -13.67 -26.90 -11.30
C TYR A 517 -12.48 -27.75 -11.77
N ARG A 518 -12.27 -27.90 -13.09
CA ARG A 518 -11.13 -28.68 -13.64
C ARG A 518 -9.79 -28.04 -13.32
N MET A 519 -9.73 -26.72 -13.16
CA MET A 519 -8.51 -25.98 -12.86
C MET A 519 -8.38 -25.55 -11.40
N MET A 520 -9.27 -25.99 -10.51
CA MET A 520 -9.35 -25.48 -9.13
C MET A 520 -8.06 -25.67 -8.31
N ASP A 521 -7.26 -26.69 -8.64
CA ASP A 521 -6.00 -26.99 -7.95
C ASP A 521 -4.81 -26.16 -8.49
N SER A 522 -5.02 -25.36 -9.54
CA SER A 522 -4.00 -24.44 -10.09
C SER A 522 -3.99 -23.06 -9.43
N PHE A 523 -5.02 -22.71 -8.65
CA PHE A 523 -5.09 -21.43 -7.96
C PHE A 523 -4.23 -21.43 -6.70
N VAL A 524 -3.74 -20.24 -6.36
CA VAL A 524 -2.97 -20.02 -5.14
C VAL A 524 -3.92 -19.97 -3.94
N GLY A 525 -3.62 -20.75 -2.89
CA GLY A 525 -4.47 -20.86 -1.73
C GLY A 525 -5.75 -21.67 -1.99
N VAL A 526 -6.75 -21.53 -1.11
CA VAL A 526 -7.96 -22.38 -1.14
C VAL A 526 -9.27 -21.62 -1.39
N ARG A 527 -9.21 -20.32 -1.68
CA ARG A 527 -10.40 -19.45 -1.81
C ARG A 527 -11.27 -19.84 -3.01
N GLU A 528 -10.68 -19.92 -4.20
CA GLU A 528 -11.33 -20.31 -5.44
C GLU A 528 -11.78 -21.76 -5.36
N LYS A 529 -10.93 -22.64 -4.80
CA LYS A 529 -11.22 -24.06 -4.62
C LYS A 529 -12.43 -24.30 -3.72
N THR A 530 -12.51 -23.62 -2.58
CA THR A 530 -13.66 -23.75 -1.67
C THR A 530 -14.93 -23.16 -2.27
N THR A 531 -14.86 -22.06 -3.01
CA THR A 531 -16.07 -21.52 -3.68
C THR A 531 -16.51 -22.40 -4.85
N ALA A 532 -15.58 -22.98 -5.61
CA ALA A 532 -15.88 -23.94 -6.68
C ALA A 532 -16.52 -25.23 -6.15
N LEU A 533 -15.98 -25.80 -5.06
CA LEU A 533 -16.57 -26.98 -4.41
C LEU A 533 -17.99 -26.71 -3.89
N PHE A 534 -18.25 -25.50 -3.40
CA PHE A 534 -19.58 -25.09 -2.95
C PHE A 534 -20.57 -25.09 -4.10
N ALA A 535 -20.28 -24.33 -5.17
CA ALA A 535 -21.17 -24.21 -6.32
C ALA A 535 -21.36 -25.53 -7.07
N TYR A 536 -20.30 -26.31 -7.24
CA TYR A 536 -20.38 -27.62 -7.88
C TYR A 536 -21.19 -28.62 -7.03
N GLY A 537 -21.04 -28.58 -5.71
CA GLY A 537 -21.86 -29.37 -4.78
C GLY A 537 -23.35 -29.05 -4.89
N LEU A 538 -23.71 -27.77 -5.00
CA LEU A 538 -25.08 -27.33 -5.24
C LEU A 538 -25.64 -27.88 -6.56
N LEU A 539 -24.84 -27.86 -7.63
CA LEU A 539 -25.23 -28.37 -8.94
C LEU A 539 -25.50 -29.89 -8.89
N LEU A 540 -24.64 -30.66 -8.21
CA LEU A 540 -24.83 -32.10 -8.02
C LEU A 540 -26.11 -32.43 -7.25
N MET A 541 -26.46 -31.61 -6.23
CA MET A 541 -27.73 -31.77 -5.52
C MET A 541 -28.93 -31.58 -6.44
N LYS A 542 -28.89 -30.58 -7.35
CA LYS A 542 -29.94 -30.39 -8.35
C LYS A 542 -30.04 -31.56 -9.33
N GLN A 543 -28.92 -32.20 -9.65
CA GLN A 543 -28.83 -33.38 -10.50
C GLN A 543 -29.17 -34.71 -9.77
N GLN A 544 -29.57 -34.67 -8.49
CA GLN A 544 -29.86 -35.84 -7.64
C GLN A 544 -28.66 -36.77 -7.38
N ASP A 545 -27.43 -36.32 -7.61
CA ASP A 545 -26.22 -37.05 -7.21
C ASP A 545 -25.83 -36.67 -5.76
N LEU A 546 -26.65 -37.13 -4.82
CA LEU A 546 -26.58 -36.70 -3.42
C LEU A 546 -25.29 -37.16 -2.72
N GLN A 547 -24.79 -38.35 -3.05
CA GLN A 547 -23.61 -38.90 -2.39
C GLN A 547 -22.34 -38.17 -2.82
N GLU A 548 -22.21 -37.86 -4.10
CA GLU A 548 -21.05 -37.10 -4.57
C GLU A 548 -21.12 -35.65 -4.11
N ALA A 549 -22.30 -35.04 -4.10
CA ALA A 549 -22.51 -33.71 -3.50
C ALA A 549 -22.01 -33.68 -2.05
N ARG A 550 -22.35 -34.69 -1.23
CA ARG A 550 -21.91 -34.80 0.17
C ARG A 550 -20.39 -34.78 0.28
N ASN A 551 -19.70 -35.59 -0.51
CA ASN A 551 -18.24 -35.71 -0.49
C ASN A 551 -17.57 -34.36 -0.82
N ARG A 552 -18.05 -33.68 -1.86
CA ARG A 552 -17.50 -32.40 -2.32
C ARG A 552 -17.74 -31.28 -1.31
N LEU A 553 -18.96 -31.18 -0.78
CA LEU A 553 -19.35 -30.17 0.19
C LEU A 553 -18.63 -30.36 1.53
N ALA A 554 -18.48 -31.61 2.01
CA ALA A 554 -17.75 -31.89 3.24
C ALA A 554 -16.26 -31.51 3.12
N LYS A 555 -15.63 -31.82 1.98
CA LYS A 555 -14.25 -31.39 1.69
C LYS A 555 -14.13 -29.86 1.66
N GLY A 556 -15.09 -29.19 1.01
CA GLY A 556 -15.14 -27.72 0.95
C GLY A 556 -15.30 -27.06 2.32
N LEU A 557 -16.19 -27.59 3.17
CA LEU A 557 -16.37 -27.14 4.54
C LEU A 557 -15.09 -27.29 5.38
N GLN A 558 -14.42 -28.44 5.29
CA GLN A 558 -13.17 -28.69 6.01
C GLN A 558 -12.09 -27.67 5.63
N LEU A 559 -11.88 -27.44 4.32
CA LEU A 559 -10.91 -26.46 3.85
C LEU A 559 -11.26 -25.03 4.29
N THR A 560 -12.54 -24.66 4.21
CA THR A 560 -13.03 -23.33 4.61
C THR A 560 -12.81 -23.09 6.10
N HIS A 561 -13.13 -24.07 6.94
CA HIS A 561 -12.98 -23.97 8.39
C HIS A 561 -11.51 -23.91 8.81
N THR A 562 -10.65 -24.74 8.22
CA THR A 562 -9.23 -24.85 8.59
C THR A 562 -8.40 -23.65 8.12
N HIS A 563 -8.64 -23.14 6.91
CA HIS A 563 -7.77 -22.14 6.29
C HIS A 563 -8.39 -20.74 6.24
N LEU A 564 -9.64 -20.61 5.78
CA LEU A 564 -10.25 -19.30 5.52
C LEU A 564 -10.80 -18.63 6.78
N GLY A 565 -11.34 -19.42 7.71
CA GLY A 565 -12.02 -18.87 8.90
C GLY A 565 -13.22 -17.97 8.57
N ASN A 566 -13.76 -18.07 7.36
CA ASN A 566 -14.92 -17.29 6.90
C ASN A 566 -16.21 -17.89 7.46
N LEU A 567 -16.76 -17.28 8.50
CA LEU A 567 -17.95 -17.79 9.20
C LEU A 567 -19.19 -17.79 8.31
N GLN A 568 -19.32 -16.84 7.38
CA GLN A 568 -20.48 -16.78 6.48
C GLN A 568 -20.47 -17.97 5.53
N LEU A 569 -19.32 -18.23 4.89
CA LEU A 569 -19.18 -19.38 3.99
C LEU A 569 -19.32 -20.72 4.72
N VAL A 570 -18.76 -20.83 5.94
CA VAL A 570 -18.96 -22.01 6.81
C VAL A 570 -20.45 -22.23 7.10
N SER A 571 -21.18 -21.17 7.46
CA SER A 571 -22.63 -21.24 7.68
C SER A 571 -23.36 -21.74 6.43
N GLN A 572 -23.06 -21.19 5.25
CA GLN A 572 -23.68 -21.61 4.00
C GLN A 572 -23.41 -23.10 3.68
N TYR A 573 -22.17 -23.57 3.87
CA TYR A 573 -21.82 -24.99 3.74
C TYR A 573 -22.63 -25.89 4.68
N LEU A 574 -22.75 -25.49 5.95
CA LEU A 574 -23.52 -26.24 6.94
C LEU A 574 -25.01 -26.27 6.57
N THR A 575 -25.59 -25.17 6.11
CA THR A 575 -27.00 -25.13 5.70
C THR A 575 -27.28 -26.12 4.57
N ILE A 576 -26.40 -26.17 3.57
CA ILE A 576 -26.52 -27.10 2.45
C ILE A 576 -26.32 -28.56 2.88
N LEU A 577 -25.29 -28.85 3.68
CA LEU A 577 -25.05 -30.20 4.19
C LEU A 577 -26.20 -30.68 5.09
N GLY A 578 -26.81 -29.78 5.86
CA GLY A 578 -28.01 -30.08 6.65
C GLY A 578 -29.21 -30.44 5.77
N SER A 579 -29.44 -29.67 4.71
CA SER A 579 -30.48 -29.94 3.70
C SER A 579 -30.24 -31.29 3.01
N LEU A 580 -28.99 -31.59 2.67
CA LEU A 580 -28.59 -32.86 2.07
C LEU A 580 -28.79 -34.05 3.02
N ALA A 581 -28.50 -33.89 4.30
CA ALA A 581 -28.73 -34.94 5.30
C ALA A 581 -30.22 -35.28 5.44
N LEU A 582 -31.12 -34.30 5.33
CA LEU A 582 -32.57 -34.56 5.25
C LEU A 582 -32.95 -35.34 4.00
N ALA A 583 -32.40 -34.97 2.84
CA ALA A 583 -32.63 -35.68 1.58
C ALA A 583 -32.10 -37.13 1.62
N LEU A 584 -31.07 -37.40 2.43
CA LEU A 584 -30.52 -38.74 2.69
C LEU A 584 -31.19 -39.47 3.86
N HIS A 585 -32.30 -38.93 4.40
CA HIS A 585 -33.08 -39.50 5.51
C HIS A 585 -32.31 -39.63 6.85
N ASP A 586 -31.40 -38.70 7.14
CA ASP A 586 -30.72 -38.58 8.45
C ASP A 586 -31.13 -37.28 9.18
N PRO A 587 -32.32 -37.25 9.82
CA PRO A 587 -32.84 -36.06 10.49
C PRO A 587 -32.09 -35.70 11.77
N GLY A 588 -31.41 -36.67 12.39
CA GLY A 588 -30.60 -36.44 13.60
C GLY A 588 -29.39 -35.59 13.27
N GLN A 589 -28.59 -36.03 12.28
CA GLN A 589 -27.43 -35.29 11.80
C GLN A 589 -27.82 -33.93 11.21
N ALA A 590 -28.90 -33.87 10.42
CA ALA A 590 -29.38 -32.62 9.84
C ALA A 590 -29.64 -31.54 10.91
N ARG A 591 -30.33 -31.90 11.99
CA ARG A 591 -30.68 -30.96 13.06
C ARG A 591 -29.45 -30.40 13.78
N GLU A 592 -28.42 -31.21 14.02
CA GLU A 592 -27.18 -30.76 14.66
C GLU A 592 -26.39 -29.80 13.76
N ILE A 593 -26.27 -30.13 12.47
CA ILE A 593 -25.60 -29.31 11.47
C ILE A 593 -26.32 -27.95 11.32
N LEU A 594 -27.65 -27.97 11.17
CA LEU A 594 -28.45 -26.75 10.98
C LEU A 594 -28.43 -25.84 12.22
N ARG A 595 -28.43 -26.40 13.44
CA ARG A 595 -28.25 -25.59 14.68
C ARG A 595 -26.90 -24.87 14.69
N SER A 596 -25.84 -25.53 14.24
CA SER A 596 -24.51 -24.93 14.14
C SER A 596 -24.50 -23.80 13.10
N SER A 597 -25.13 -24.02 11.94
CA SER A 597 -25.30 -22.96 10.92
C SER A 597 -26.08 -21.76 11.47
N LEU A 598 -27.23 -22.00 12.11
CA LEU A 598 -28.07 -20.94 12.68
C LEU A 598 -27.31 -20.08 13.70
N THR A 599 -26.43 -20.70 14.49
CA THR A 599 -25.61 -20.01 15.49
C THR A 599 -24.63 -19.03 14.81
N LEU A 600 -24.00 -19.46 13.71
CA LEU A 600 -23.11 -18.61 12.94
C LEU A 600 -23.87 -17.48 12.23
N ALA A 601 -24.99 -17.79 11.58
CA ALA A 601 -25.82 -16.79 10.90
C ALA A 601 -26.32 -15.70 11.87
N LYS A 602 -26.74 -16.09 13.08
CA LYS A 602 -27.13 -15.15 14.16
C LYS A 602 -25.97 -14.25 14.59
N LYS A 603 -24.76 -14.82 14.76
CA LYS A 603 -23.57 -14.04 15.11
C LYS A 603 -23.27 -12.96 14.06
N LEU A 604 -23.51 -13.27 12.79
CA LEU A 604 -23.26 -12.37 11.66
C LEU A 604 -24.41 -11.39 11.38
N SER A 605 -25.56 -11.55 12.05
CA SER A 605 -26.79 -10.86 11.65
C SER A 605 -27.18 -11.12 10.18
N ASP A 606 -26.85 -12.31 9.67
CA ASP A 606 -27.20 -12.72 8.31
C ASP A 606 -28.65 -13.24 8.31
N ILE A 607 -29.60 -12.35 8.01
CA ILE A 607 -31.04 -12.64 8.07
C ILE A 607 -31.44 -13.65 6.98
N PRO A 608 -31.02 -13.53 5.70
CA PRO A 608 -31.31 -14.52 4.68
C PRO A 608 -30.86 -15.94 5.07
N ALA A 609 -29.63 -16.09 5.60
CA ALA A 609 -29.16 -17.40 6.04
C ALA A 609 -29.97 -17.94 7.23
N GLN A 610 -30.38 -17.09 8.17
CA GLN A 610 -31.25 -17.51 9.29
C GLN A 610 -32.61 -18.01 8.79
N ILE A 611 -33.25 -17.29 7.88
CA ILE A 611 -34.54 -17.68 7.29
C ILE A 611 -34.40 -19.01 6.57
N TRP A 612 -33.36 -19.16 5.76
CA TRP A 612 -33.12 -20.39 5.01
C TRP A 612 -32.88 -21.60 5.92
N VAL A 613 -32.07 -21.46 6.97
CA VAL A 613 -31.87 -22.54 7.94
C VAL A 613 -33.18 -22.92 8.63
N LEU A 614 -33.99 -21.92 9.01
CA LEU A 614 -35.27 -22.16 9.66
C LEU A 614 -36.28 -22.85 8.73
N SER A 615 -36.36 -22.47 7.45
CA SER A 615 -37.26 -23.12 6.49
C SER A 615 -36.92 -24.60 6.34
N VAL A 616 -35.64 -24.94 6.25
CA VAL A 616 -35.15 -26.33 6.14
C VAL A 616 -35.42 -27.11 7.44
N MET A 617 -35.46 -26.47 8.60
CA MET A 617 -35.78 -27.14 9.87
C MET A 617 -37.28 -27.37 10.09
N THR A 618 -38.13 -26.63 9.38
CA THR A 618 -39.59 -26.74 9.48
C THR A 618 -40.20 -27.69 8.45
N ASP A 619 -39.52 -27.91 7.33
CA ASP A 619 -39.81 -28.96 6.35
C ASP A 619 -39.40 -30.35 6.90
#